data_AF-A0AAV9GHS2-F1
#
_entry.id   AF-A0AAV9GHS2-F1
#
_cell.length_a   1.000
_cell.length_b   1.000
_cell.length_c   1.000
_cell.angle_alpha   90.00
_cell.angle_beta   90.00
_cell.angle_gamma   90.00
#
_symmetry.space_group_name_H-M   'P 1'
#
loop_
_entity.id
_entity.type
_entity.pdbx_description
1 polymer ?
#
loop_
_entity_poly.entity_id
_entity_poly.type
_entity_poly.pdbx_seq_one_letter_code
_entity_poly.pdbx_strand_id
1 'polypeptide(L)'
;MVLLTITPFIAEGLRAWKDLAHPEQKKLQRCESDPALDDVAVGNPISHGQVIDLWTELRDAGLKQYTLEQLLKGSKVYVPPPPPKPEPSEEYKALMARLRREEEQRAYERMTNPLSPLETFSQRFPNQSKMAQSFAEANRPGTKDDLGDDDVTYDDVHRQLMLILNFLVSIFGVAGTLWVLARWWSTPARLFLTIGGSILVGIAEVGLYSGYIWHLGEERKKEKKKEKTFKEVKQVVQTWVVGQNEDVAQKLPVAESISVGEGNLRRRRADETKENEL
;
A
#
# COMPACT_ATOMS: atom_id res chain seq x y z
N MET A 1 29.30 -3.92 -19.49
CA MET A 1 29.71 -4.91 -20.51
C MET A 1 28.71 -6.06 -20.47
N VAL A 2 28.38 -6.67 -21.61
CA VAL A 2 27.47 -7.83 -21.64
C VAL A 2 28.27 -9.08 -21.27
N LEU A 3 27.86 -9.77 -20.21
CA LEU A 3 28.44 -11.04 -19.78
C LEU A 3 27.65 -12.18 -20.41
N LEU A 4 28.36 -13.19 -20.87
CA LEU A 4 27.84 -14.42 -21.43
C LEU A 4 28.15 -15.58 -20.48
N THR A 5 27.39 -16.66 -20.58
CA THR A 5 27.64 -17.90 -19.84
C THR A 5 28.66 -18.76 -20.58
N ILE A 6 29.65 -19.29 -19.85
CA ILE A 6 30.63 -20.23 -20.40
C ILE A 6 29.91 -21.52 -20.80
N THR A 7 30.04 -21.89 -22.08
CA THR A 7 29.58 -23.16 -22.66
C THR A 7 30.69 -24.21 -22.57
N PRO A 8 30.39 -25.52 -22.72
CA PRO A 8 31.44 -26.56 -22.74
C PRO A 8 32.49 -26.32 -23.82
N PHE A 9 32.11 -25.83 -25.00
CA PHE A 9 33.04 -25.48 -26.09
C PHE A 9 33.96 -24.32 -25.71
N ILE A 10 33.44 -23.29 -25.04
CA ILE A 10 34.26 -22.19 -24.52
C ILE A 10 35.22 -22.72 -23.44
N ALA A 11 34.76 -23.62 -22.55
CA ALA A 11 35.58 -24.21 -21.51
C ALA A 11 36.73 -25.06 -22.08
N GLU A 12 36.47 -25.84 -23.13
CA GLU A 12 37.48 -26.61 -23.86
C GLU A 12 38.47 -25.70 -24.59
N GLY A 13 37.98 -24.66 -25.27
CA GLY A 13 38.83 -23.65 -25.91
C GLY A 13 39.73 -22.90 -24.92
N LEU A 14 39.21 -22.57 -23.73
CA LEU A 14 39.99 -21.97 -22.64
C LEU A 14 41.05 -22.91 -22.09
N ARG A 15 40.77 -24.21 -21.98
CA ARG A 15 41.76 -25.22 -21.58
C ARG A 15 42.86 -25.36 -22.63
N ALA A 16 42.47 -25.52 -23.90
CA ALA A 16 43.42 -25.60 -25.01
C ALA A 16 44.30 -24.34 -25.09
N TRP A 17 43.73 -23.16 -24.86
CA TRP A 17 44.49 -21.92 -24.77
C TRP A 17 45.44 -21.89 -23.57
N LYS A 18 45.01 -22.33 -22.37
CA LYS A 18 45.88 -22.46 -21.18
C LYS A 18 47.05 -23.43 -21.41
N ASP A 19 46.82 -24.50 -22.17
CA ASP A 19 47.85 -25.48 -22.51
C ASP A 19 48.86 -24.94 -23.54
N LEU A 20 48.42 -24.04 -24.43
CA LEU A 20 49.27 -23.38 -25.43
C LEU A 20 50.02 -22.15 -24.87
N ALA A 21 49.46 -21.47 -23.86
CA ALA A 21 49.96 -20.21 -23.32
C ALA A 21 50.50 -20.37 -21.89
N HIS A 22 51.82 -20.33 -21.73
CA HIS A 22 52.49 -19.89 -20.50
C HIS A 22 53.02 -18.46 -20.72
N PRO A 23 52.97 -17.50 -19.78
CA PRO A 23 52.00 -17.12 -18.75
C PRO A 23 51.49 -15.68 -19.03
N GLU A 24 50.88 -15.42 -20.19
CA GLU A 24 50.36 -14.09 -20.55
C GLU A 24 48.83 -14.01 -20.32
N GLN A 25 48.38 -14.38 -19.11
CA GLN A 25 46.97 -14.24 -18.68
C GLN A 25 46.44 -12.81 -18.82
N LYS A 26 47.34 -11.84 -18.94
CA LYS A 26 47.07 -10.40 -19.07
C LYS A 26 46.43 -10.00 -20.39
N LYS A 27 46.52 -10.82 -21.45
CA LYS A 27 45.91 -10.48 -22.76
C LYS A 27 44.39 -10.59 -22.79
N LEU A 28 43.80 -11.51 -22.03
CA LEU A 28 42.35 -11.72 -21.99
C LEU A 28 41.63 -10.76 -21.03
N GLN A 29 42.35 -9.96 -20.25
CA GLN A 29 41.77 -8.92 -19.41
C GLN A 29 41.86 -7.59 -20.15
N ARG A 30 40.76 -7.18 -20.78
CA ARG A 30 40.71 -5.93 -21.54
C ARG A 30 40.28 -4.76 -20.68
N CYS A 31 39.45 -5.01 -19.68
CA CYS A 31 38.91 -4.02 -18.76
C CYS A 31 38.94 -4.54 -17.31
N GLU A 32 39.10 -3.66 -16.34
CA GLU A 32 39.05 -4.00 -14.89
C GLU A 32 37.68 -4.58 -14.45
N SER A 33 36.65 -4.45 -15.29
CA SER A 33 35.31 -5.00 -15.07
C SER A 33 35.06 -6.37 -15.71
N ASP A 34 36.09 -6.98 -16.33
CA ASP A 34 36.01 -8.33 -16.87
C ASP A 34 36.14 -9.39 -15.76
N PRO A 35 35.41 -10.53 -15.85
CA PRO A 35 35.51 -11.60 -14.87
C PRO A 35 36.89 -12.28 -14.91
N ALA A 36 37.45 -12.60 -13.75
CA ALA A 36 38.67 -13.39 -13.61
C ALA A 36 38.42 -14.84 -14.09
N LEU A 37 39.25 -15.32 -15.03
CA LEU A 37 39.09 -16.62 -15.71
C LEU A 37 39.84 -17.78 -15.00
N ASP A 38 40.02 -17.66 -13.69
CA ASP A 38 40.78 -18.62 -12.89
C ASP A 38 40.02 -19.95 -12.78
N ASP A 39 38.71 -19.89 -12.47
CA ASP A 39 37.82 -21.04 -12.39
C ASP A 39 36.94 -21.18 -13.66
N VAL A 40 37.41 -21.99 -14.61
CA VAL A 40 36.71 -22.26 -15.87
C VAL A 40 35.68 -23.38 -15.66
N ALA A 41 34.54 -23.03 -15.09
CA ALA A 41 33.37 -23.90 -14.98
C ALA A 41 32.27 -23.46 -15.95
N VAL A 42 31.50 -24.43 -16.46
CA VAL A 42 30.33 -24.18 -17.31
C VAL A 42 29.31 -23.37 -16.50
N GLY A 43 28.81 -22.27 -17.07
CA GLY A 43 27.86 -21.36 -16.42
C GLY A 43 28.47 -20.12 -15.76
N ASN A 44 29.79 -20.07 -15.58
CA ASN A 44 30.47 -18.86 -15.11
C ASN A 44 30.38 -17.72 -16.14
N PRO A 45 30.48 -16.46 -15.71
CA PRO A 45 30.46 -15.31 -16.60
C PRO A 45 31.75 -15.21 -17.41
N ILE A 46 31.63 -14.94 -18.71
CA ILE A 46 32.71 -14.55 -19.62
C ILE A 46 32.29 -13.30 -20.40
N SER A 47 33.19 -12.34 -20.58
CA SER A 47 32.86 -11.14 -21.35
C SER A 47 32.88 -11.44 -22.86
N HIS A 48 32.03 -10.76 -23.64
CA HIS A 48 32.04 -10.92 -25.10
C HIS A 48 33.40 -10.59 -25.72
N GLY A 49 34.13 -9.63 -25.17
CA GLY A 49 35.49 -9.28 -25.61
C GLY A 49 36.47 -10.44 -25.41
N GLN A 50 36.42 -11.09 -24.25
CA GLN A 50 37.23 -12.27 -23.92
C GLN A 50 37.01 -13.42 -24.91
N VAL A 51 35.77 -13.64 -25.38
CA VAL A 51 35.47 -14.69 -26.36
C VAL A 51 36.11 -14.38 -27.72
N ILE A 52 36.12 -13.12 -28.15
CA ILE A 52 36.75 -12.69 -29.41
C ILE A 52 38.27 -12.84 -29.33
N ASP A 53 38.87 -12.42 -28.21
CA ASP A 53 40.31 -12.48 -28.01
C ASP A 53 40.76 -13.95 -27.94
N LEU A 54 39.99 -14.83 -27.26
CA LEU A 54 40.20 -16.28 -27.27
C LEU A 54 40.11 -16.87 -28.69
N TRP A 55 39.09 -16.50 -29.47
CA TRP A 55 38.96 -16.97 -30.85
C TRP A 55 40.15 -16.55 -31.72
N THR A 56 40.64 -15.32 -31.54
CA THR A 56 41.78 -14.79 -32.30
C THR A 56 43.05 -15.58 -31.99
N GLU A 57 43.35 -15.81 -30.71
CA GLU A 57 44.54 -16.57 -30.28
C GLU A 57 44.47 -18.05 -30.71
N LEU A 58 43.29 -18.69 -30.64
CA LEU A 58 43.11 -20.07 -31.12
C LEU A 58 43.25 -20.20 -32.65
N ARG A 59 42.80 -19.19 -33.40
CA ARG A 59 42.98 -19.12 -34.85
C ARG A 59 44.45 -18.96 -35.22
N ASP A 60 45.16 -18.08 -34.52
CA ASP A 60 46.59 -17.82 -34.77
C ASP A 60 47.45 -19.05 -34.42
N ALA A 61 47.01 -19.88 -33.45
CA ALA A 61 47.58 -21.20 -33.16
C ALA A 61 47.22 -22.30 -34.18
N GLY A 62 46.41 -22.01 -35.20
CA GLY A 62 46.05 -22.95 -36.27
C GLY A 62 44.92 -23.93 -35.94
N LEU A 63 44.20 -23.76 -34.82
CA LEU A 63 43.11 -24.64 -34.39
C LEU A 63 41.79 -24.29 -35.08
N LYS A 64 41.59 -24.82 -36.29
CA LYS A 64 40.37 -24.59 -37.11
C LYS A 64 39.06 -25.14 -36.51
N GLN A 65 39.16 -25.97 -35.47
CA GLN A 65 38.03 -26.61 -34.79
C GLN A 65 37.27 -25.69 -33.84
N TYR A 66 37.77 -24.48 -33.57
CA TYR A 66 37.13 -23.49 -32.70
C TYR A 66 36.74 -22.26 -33.52
N THR A 67 35.65 -22.36 -34.28
CA THR A 67 35.09 -21.18 -34.96
C THR A 67 34.33 -20.31 -33.97
N LEU A 68 34.24 -19.00 -34.23
CA LEU A 68 33.50 -18.08 -33.36
C LEU A 68 32.04 -18.50 -33.20
N GLU A 69 31.43 -19.01 -34.28
CA GLU A 69 30.07 -19.56 -34.27
C GLU A 69 29.93 -20.76 -33.31
N GLN A 70 30.93 -21.66 -33.27
CA GLN A 70 30.93 -22.81 -32.37
C GLN A 70 31.14 -22.39 -30.91
N LEU A 71 31.98 -21.38 -30.65
CA LEU A 71 32.19 -20.84 -29.30
C LEU A 71 30.93 -20.15 -28.78
N LEU A 72 30.25 -19.37 -29.62
CA LEU A 72 29.03 -18.65 -29.23
C LEU A 72 27.78 -19.55 -29.20
N LYS A 73 27.84 -20.74 -29.78
CA LYS A 73 26.69 -21.67 -29.84
C LYS A 73 26.24 -22.06 -28.44
N GLY A 74 25.02 -21.64 -28.09
CA GLY A 74 24.42 -21.92 -26.78
C GLY A 74 24.85 -20.99 -25.66
N SER A 75 25.63 -19.94 -25.96
CA SER A 75 25.92 -18.88 -24.99
C SER A 75 24.63 -18.09 -24.67
N LYS A 76 24.37 -17.87 -23.39
CA LYS A 76 23.25 -17.05 -22.89
C LYS A 76 23.80 -15.87 -22.12
N VAL A 77 23.06 -14.77 -22.08
CA VAL A 77 23.40 -13.62 -21.21
C VAL A 77 23.46 -14.10 -19.75
N TYR A 78 24.58 -13.82 -19.09
CA TYR A 78 24.77 -14.16 -17.68
C TYR A 78 23.91 -13.23 -16.82
N VAL A 79 23.04 -13.84 -16.02
CA VAL A 79 22.26 -13.16 -14.99
C VAL A 79 22.78 -13.67 -13.66
N PRO A 80 23.32 -12.81 -12.78
CA PRO A 80 23.82 -13.25 -11.49
C PRO A 80 22.68 -13.91 -10.70
N PRO A 81 22.99 -14.95 -9.88
CA PRO A 81 21.98 -15.57 -9.04
C PRO A 81 21.33 -14.50 -8.16
N PRO A 82 20.00 -14.55 -7.98
CA PRO A 82 19.32 -13.57 -7.13
C PRO A 82 19.94 -13.61 -5.73
N PRO A 83 20.14 -12.45 -5.09
CA PRO A 83 20.69 -12.41 -3.74
C PRO A 83 19.83 -13.26 -2.80
N PRO A 84 20.44 -13.92 -1.79
CA PRO A 84 19.68 -14.68 -0.82
C PRO A 84 18.63 -13.77 -0.17
N LYS A 85 17.41 -14.29 0.00
CA LYS A 85 16.32 -13.54 0.60
C LYS A 85 16.73 -13.10 2.02
N PRO A 86 16.50 -11.85 2.42
CA PRO A 86 16.77 -11.42 3.78
C PRO A 86 15.95 -12.27 4.75
N GLU A 87 16.57 -12.65 5.87
CA GLU A 87 15.85 -13.34 6.93
C GLU A 87 14.75 -12.43 7.48
N PRO A 88 13.51 -12.94 7.69
CA PRO A 88 12.44 -12.12 8.24
C PRO A 88 12.79 -11.62 9.65
N SER A 89 12.48 -10.34 9.92
CA SER A 89 12.68 -9.73 11.23
C SER A 89 11.89 -10.45 12.33
N GLU A 90 12.37 -10.37 13.57
CA GLU A 90 11.71 -10.99 14.74
C GLU A 90 10.31 -10.43 14.97
N GLU A 91 10.13 -9.13 14.74
CA GLU A 91 8.83 -8.45 14.80
C GLU A 91 7.84 -9.05 13.80
N TYR A 92 8.28 -9.32 12.57
CA TYR A 92 7.43 -9.93 11.55
C TYR A 92 7.05 -11.36 11.95
N LYS A 93 7.97 -12.13 12.54
CA LYS A 93 7.67 -13.48 13.06
C LYS A 93 6.66 -13.42 14.21
N ALA A 94 6.80 -12.45 15.12
CA ALA A 94 5.87 -12.23 16.22
C ALA A 94 4.48 -11.83 15.71
N LEU A 95 4.41 -10.92 14.73
CA LEU A 95 3.18 -10.53 14.06
C LEU A 95 2.52 -11.72 13.37
N MET A 96 3.26 -12.52 12.61
CA MET A 96 2.72 -13.70 11.93
C MET A 96 2.27 -14.77 12.92
N ALA A 97 2.97 -14.94 14.04
CA ALA A 97 2.54 -15.83 15.11
C ALA A 97 1.24 -15.34 15.75
N ARG A 98 1.08 -14.02 15.91
CA ARG A 98 -0.17 -13.42 16.38
C ARG A 98 -1.31 -13.65 15.38
N LEU A 99 -1.11 -13.37 14.09
CA LEU A 99 -2.12 -13.58 13.04
C LEU A 99 -2.58 -15.04 12.98
N ARG A 100 -1.64 -16.00 13.05
CA ARG A 100 -2.00 -17.43 13.08
C ARG A 100 -2.87 -17.78 14.29
N ARG A 101 -2.52 -17.28 15.47
CA ARG A 101 -3.35 -17.50 16.67
C ARG A 101 -4.73 -16.89 16.54
N GLU A 102 -4.85 -15.69 15.97
CA GLU A 102 -6.14 -15.05 15.72
C GLU A 102 -6.99 -15.84 14.71
N GLU A 103 -6.38 -16.38 13.65
CA GLU A 103 -7.06 -17.28 12.70
C GLU A 103 -7.49 -18.60 13.35
N GLU A 104 -6.62 -19.22 14.16
CA GLU A 104 -6.93 -20.43 14.92
C GLU A 104 -8.10 -20.19 15.90
N GLN A 105 -8.14 -19.05 16.57
CA GLN A 105 -9.24 -18.66 17.45
C GLN A 105 -10.56 -18.53 16.69
N ARG A 106 -10.57 -17.85 15.52
CA ARG A 106 -11.76 -17.75 14.67
C ARG A 106 -12.23 -19.12 14.17
N ALA A 107 -11.28 -19.99 13.79
CA ALA A 107 -11.60 -21.34 13.34
C ALA A 107 -12.20 -22.18 14.48
N TYR A 108 -11.65 -22.05 15.70
CA TYR A 108 -12.19 -22.71 16.89
C TYR A 108 -13.60 -22.21 17.22
N GLU A 109 -13.82 -20.89 17.20
CA GLU A 109 -15.14 -20.30 17.44
C GLU A 109 -16.21 -20.85 16.50
N ARG A 110 -15.89 -21.01 15.21
CA ARG A 110 -16.79 -21.65 14.21
C ARG A 110 -17.12 -23.10 14.55
N MET A 111 -16.20 -23.84 15.17
CA MET A 111 -16.42 -25.23 15.56
C MET A 111 -17.21 -25.35 16.86
N THR A 112 -16.96 -24.46 17.83
CA THR A 112 -17.65 -24.48 19.12
C THR A 112 -19.04 -23.86 19.07
N ASN A 113 -19.25 -22.89 18.18
CA ASN A 113 -20.52 -22.26 17.92
C ASN A 113 -20.91 -22.49 16.46
N PRO A 114 -21.17 -23.75 16.05
CA PRO A 114 -21.59 -24.03 14.69
C PRO A 114 -22.92 -23.34 14.46
N LEU A 115 -22.96 -22.46 13.47
CA LEU A 115 -24.21 -21.87 13.01
C LEU A 115 -25.18 -23.01 12.66
N SER A 116 -26.44 -22.86 13.04
CA SER A 116 -27.49 -23.81 12.68
C SER A 116 -27.38 -24.10 11.17
N PRO A 117 -27.23 -25.36 10.74
CA PRO A 117 -27.10 -25.69 9.32
C PRO A 117 -28.30 -25.13 8.57
N LEU A 118 -28.08 -24.05 7.81
CA LEU A 118 -29.11 -23.55 6.90
C LEU A 118 -29.09 -24.47 5.68
N GLU A 119 -30.27 -25.03 5.36
CA GLU A 119 -30.52 -26.05 4.33
C GLU A 119 -29.64 -25.86 3.08
N THR A 120 -29.03 -26.96 2.62
CA THR A 120 -28.08 -26.97 1.51
C THR A 120 -28.60 -26.24 0.27
N PHE A 121 -27.72 -25.39 -0.25
CA PHE A 121 -27.75 -24.46 -1.40
C PHE A 121 -28.63 -24.77 -2.63
N SER A 122 -29.12 -26.00 -2.81
CA SER A 122 -29.90 -26.39 -3.99
C SER A 122 -31.42 -26.33 -3.81
N GLN A 123 -31.95 -26.27 -2.59
CA GLN A 123 -33.39 -26.50 -2.39
C GLN A 123 -34.26 -25.25 -2.17
N ARG A 124 -33.71 -24.06 -1.89
CA ARG A 124 -34.56 -23.00 -1.28
C ARG A 124 -34.21 -21.52 -1.55
N PHE A 125 -34.18 -21.11 -2.82
CA PHE A 125 -34.53 -19.75 -3.31
C PHE A 125 -33.42 -18.82 -3.87
N PRO A 126 -33.78 -17.98 -4.88
CA PRO A 126 -32.90 -17.26 -5.80
C PRO A 126 -32.69 -15.77 -5.43
N ASN A 127 -32.72 -15.42 -4.13
CA ASN A 127 -32.57 -14.03 -3.67
C ASN A 127 -31.18 -13.78 -3.07
N GLN A 128 -30.36 -13.01 -3.82
CA GLN A 128 -28.96 -12.64 -3.56
C GLN A 128 -28.64 -12.09 -2.15
N SER A 129 -29.61 -11.49 -1.44
CA SER A 129 -29.35 -10.81 -0.18
C SER A 129 -28.90 -11.75 0.95
N LYS A 130 -29.30 -13.02 0.93
CA LYS A 130 -28.87 -14.01 1.94
C LYS A 130 -27.49 -14.62 1.64
N MET A 131 -27.04 -14.54 0.38
CA MET A 131 -25.70 -14.98 -0.02
C MET A 131 -24.62 -13.99 0.46
N ALA A 132 -24.87 -12.69 0.33
CA ALA A 132 -23.95 -11.65 0.81
C ALA A 132 -23.69 -11.73 2.32
N GLN A 133 -24.71 -12.10 3.10
CA GLN A 133 -24.58 -12.29 4.56
C GLN A 133 -23.65 -13.45 4.91
N SER A 134 -23.66 -14.55 4.13
CA SER A 134 -22.77 -15.70 4.39
C SER A 134 -21.28 -15.39 4.19
N PHE A 135 -20.95 -14.55 3.20
CA PHE A 135 -19.57 -14.09 2.97
C PHE A 135 -19.16 -12.98 3.94
N ALA A 136 -20.10 -12.12 4.35
CA ALA A 136 -19.85 -11.08 5.34
C ALA A 136 -19.61 -11.68 6.74
N GLU A 137 -20.30 -12.77 7.08
CA GLU A 137 -20.13 -13.48 8.36
C GLU A 137 -18.74 -14.11 8.50
N ALA A 138 -18.21 -14.67 7.41
CA ALA A 138 -16.87 -15.28 7.40
C ALA A 138 -15.74 -14.24 7.63
N ASN A 139 -16.01 -12.97 7.31
CA ASN A 139 -15.11 -11.84 7.48
C ASN A 139 -15.59 -10.87 8.57
N ARG A 140 -16.42 -11.31 9.52
CA ARG A 140 -16.87 -10.43 10.61
C ARG A 140 -15.66 -9.96 11.43
N PRO A 141 -15.49 -8.63 11.63
CA PRO A 141 -14.46 -8.09 12.51
C PRO A 141 -14.72 -8.58 13.94
N GLY A 142 -13.75 -9.28 14.52
CA GLY A 142 -13.87 -9.90 15.84
C GLY A 142 -13.61 -8.95 17.01
N THR A 143 -13.09 -7.76 16.71
CA THR A 143 -12.67 -6.76 17.70
C THR A 143 -13.29 -5.41 17.35
N LYS A 144 -13.64 -4.62 18.36
CA LYS A 144 -14.21 -3.27 18.17
C LYS A 144 -13.29 -2.34 17.37
N ASP A 145 -11.97 -2.54 17.44
CA ASP A 145 -10.97 -1.79 16.69
C ASP A 145 -10.95 -2.13 15.18
N ASP A 146 -11.56 -3.25 14.78
CA ASP A 146 -11.61 -3.76 13.40
C ASP A 146 -12.92 -3.36 12.69
N LEU A 147 -13.86 -2.73 13.40
CA LEU A 147 -15.10 -2.18 12.83
C LEU A 147 -14.86 -0.91 12.00
N GLY A 148 -13.67 -0.30 12.07
CA GLY A 148 -13.42 0.98 11.43
C GLY A 148 -14.18 2.12 12.10
N ASP A 149 -13.93 3.34 11.63
CA ASP A 149 -14.49 4.59 12.19
C ASP A 149 -15.98 4.74 11.83
N ASP A 150 -16.82 3.89 12.42
CA ASP A 150 -18.27 3.83 12.22
C ASP A 150 -18.99 5.10 12.72
N ASP A 151 -18.34 5.89 13.58
CA ASP A 151 -18.88 7.14 14.12
C ASP A 151 -19.13 8.18 12.99
N VAL A 152 -18.24 8.24 12.00
CA VAL A 152 -18.39 9.12 10.82
C VAL A 152 -19.60 8.71 9.97
N THR A 153 -19.96 7.43 9.97
CA THR A 153 -21.12 6.93 9.21
C THR A 153 -22.44 7.27 9.92
N TYR A 154 -22.51 7.14 11.25
CA TYR A 154 -23.72 7.47 12.01
C TYR A 154 -24.06 8.95 11.98
N ASP A 155 -23.06 9.82 12.03
CA ASP A 155 -23.24 11.27 11.97
C ASP A 155 -23.77 11.73 10.60
N ASP A 156 -23.27 11.15 9.50
CA ASP A 156 -23.77 11.50 8.17
C ASP A 156 -25.19 10.97 7.95
N VAL A 157 -25.52 9.77 8.46
CA VAL A 157 -26.88 9.23 8.45
C VAL A 157 -27.82 10.09 9.27
N HIS A 158 -27.43 10.52 10.48
CA HIS A 158 -28.25 11.43 11.30
C HIS A 158 -28.50 12.76 10.60
N ARG A 159 -27.48 13.35 9.96
CA ARG A 159 -27.64 14.59 9.18
C ARG A 159 -28.62 14.39 8.02
N GLN A 160 -28.51 13.28 7.30
CA GLN A 160 -29.40 12.96 6.19
C GLN A 160 -30.84 12.72 6.66
N LEU A 161 -31.05 12.00 7.77
CA LEU A 161 -32.37 11.78 8.35
C LEU A 161 -33.02 13.08 8.82
N MET A 162 -32.26 13.96 9.48
CA MET A 162 -32.77 15.25 9.94
C MET A 162 -33.17 16.17 8.76
N LEU A 163 -32.41 16.11 7.66
CA LEU A 163 -32.76 16.80 6.41
C LEU A 163 -34.06 16.27 5.79
N ILE A 164 -34.19 14.94 5.68
CA ILE A 164 -35.40 14.30 5.13
C ILE A 164 -36.62 14.65 5.98
N LEU A 165 -36.47 14.69 7.31
CA LEU A 165 -37.55 15.08 8.20
C LEU A 165 -37.98 16.54 7.95
N ASN A 166 -37.03 17.48 7.82
CA ASN A 166 -37.33 18.87 7.49
C ASN A 166 -38.10 18.99 6.17
N PHE A 167 -37.67 18.25 5.14
CA PHE A 167 -38.34 18.20 3.84
C PHE A 167 -39.77 17.65 3.93
N LEU A 168 -39.99 16.60 4.72
CA LEU A 168 -41.33 16.05 4.93
C LEU A 168 -42.25 17.06 5.63
N VAL A 169 -41.74 17.73 6.67
CA VAL A 169 -42.50 18.76 7.40
C VAL A 169 -42.85 19.94 6.50
N SER A 170 -41.92 20.40 5.64
CA SER A 170 -42.20 21.50 4.70
C SER A 170 -43.22 21.12 3.64
N ILE A 171 -43.13 19.91 3.07
CA ILE A 171 -44.10 19.42 2.07
C ILE A 171 -45.49 19.25 2.68
N PHE A 172 -45.62 18.59 3.83
CA PHE A 172 -46.91 18.41 4.48
C PHE A 172 -47.50 19.74 4.96
N GLY A 173 -46.66 20.66 5.44
CA GLY A 173 -47.07 22.01 5.83
C GLY A 173 -47.66 22.80 4.66
N VAL A 174 -47.00 22.78 3.50
CA VAL A 174 -47.49 23.48 2.30
C VAL A 174 -48.71 22.78 1.72
N ALA A 175 -48.72 21.44 1.63
CA ALA A 175 -49.89 20.69 1.18
C ALA A 175 -51.12 20.97 2.06
N GLY A 176 -50.96 20.99 3.39
CA GLY A 176 -52.03 21.29 4.34
C GLY A 176 -52.55 22.72 4.24
N THR A 177 -51.66 23.71 4.17
CA THR A 177 -52.05 25.12 4.02
C THR A 177 -52.77 25.37 2.70
N LEU A 178 -52.25 24.87 1.58
CA LEU A 178 -52.89 24.96 0.26
C LEU A 178 -54.24 24.25 0.21
N TRP A 179 -54.38 23.10 0.89
CA TRP A 179 -55.65 22.38 1.00
C TRP A 179 -56.71 23.20 1.75
N VAL A 180 -56.31 23.89 2.83
CA VAL A 180 -57.21 24.77 3.60
C VAL A 180 -57.59 26.01 2.80
N LEU A 181 -56.65 26.62 2.08
CA LEU A 181 -56.94 27.79 1.22
C LEU A 181 -57.89 27.42 0.07
N ALA A 182 -57.68 26.27 -0.55
CA ALA A 182 -58.48 25.80 -1.66
C ALA A 182 -59.82 25.17 -1.22
N ARG A 183 -60.22 25.29 0.06
CA ARG A 183 -61.49 24.76 0.63
C ARG A 183 -62.75 25.19 -0.12
N TRP A 184 -62.68 26.23 -0.95
CA TRP A 184 -63.81 26.76 -1.71
C TRP A 184 -63.78 26.36 -3.20
N TRP A 185 -62.75 25.62 -3.64
CA TRP A 185 -62.53 25.24 -5.05
C TRP A 185 -63.05 23.82 -5.34
N SER A 186 -63.16 23.40 -6.61
CA SER A 186 -63.56 22.03 -6.95
C SER A 186 -62.51 20.99 -6.52
N THR A 187 -62.93 19.75 -6.23
CA THR A 187 -62.04 18.66 -5.80
C THR A 187 -60.84 18.41 -6.71
N PRO A 188 -60.95 18.37 -8.07
CA PRO A 188 -59.77 18.22 -8.92
C PRO A 188 -58.85 19.44 -8.85
N ALA A 189 -59.39 20.66 -8.80
CA ALA A 189 -58.58 21.88 -8.72
C ALA A 189 -57.77 21.95 -7.41
N ARG A 190 -58.34 21.49 -6.29
CA ARG A 190 -57.61 21.36 -5.02
C ARG A 190 -56.45 20.40 -5.13
N LEU A 191 -56.68 19.22 -5.71
CA LEU A 191 -55.65 18.20 -5.87
C LEU A 191 -54.50 18.70 -6.74
N PHE A 192 -54.79 19.33 -7.87
CA PHE A 192 -53.75 19.90 -8.73
C PHE A 192 -52.94 20.99 -8.03
N LEU A 193 -53.61 21.83 -7.24
CA LEU A 193 -52.97 22.93 -6.51
C LEU A 193 -52.06 22.39 -5.39
N THR A 194 -52.51 21.39 -4.61
CA THR A 194 -51.69 20.80 -3.54
C THR A 194 -50.55 19.95 -4.06
N ILE A 195 -50.78 19.16 -5.12
CA ILE A 195 -49.74 18.33 -5.74
C ILE A 195 -48.71 19.25 -6.40
N GLY A 196 -49.15 20.23 -7.20
CA GLY A 196 -48.26 21.20 -7.84
C GLY A 196 -47.47 22.04 -6.84
N GLY A 197 -48.11 22.52 -5.77
CA GLY A 197 -47.45 23.25 -4.68
C GLY A 197 -46.39 22.42 -3.97
N SER A 198 -46.68 21.14 -3.68
CA SER A 198 -45.70 20.23 -3.05
C SER A 198 -44.48 19.96 -3.93
N ILE A 199 -44.68 19.81 -5.25
CA ILE A 199 -43.58 19.56 -6.21
C ILE A 199 -42.68 20.79 -6.32
N LEU A 200 -43.25 22.00 -6.39
CA LEU A 200 -42.47 23.24 -6.45
C LEU A 200 -41.62 23.44 -5.18
N VAL A 201 -42.18 23.19 -4.01
CA VAL A 201 -41.44 23.23 -2.74
C VAL A 201 -40.34 22.16 -2.73
N GLY A 202 -40.65 20.96 -3.23
CA GLY A 202 -39.67 19.89 -3.36
C GLY A 202 -38.45 20.29 -4.21
N ILE A 203 -38.68 20.95 -5.35
CA ILE A 203 -37.60 21.46 -6.22
C ILE A 203 -36.80 22.56 -5.52
N ALA A 204 -37.47 23.48 -4.82
CA ALA A 204 -36.80 24.56 -4.09
C ALA A 204 -35.87 24.04 -2.99
N GLU A 205 -36.32 23.05 -2.22
CA GLU A 205 -35.54 22.41 -1.15
C GLU A 205 -34.34 21.62 -1.68
N VAL A 206 -34.51 20.85 -2.77
CA VAL A 206 -33.37 20.15 -3.42
C VAL A 206 -32.33 21.16 -3.90
N GLY A 207 -32.78 22.29 -4.44
CA GLY A 207 -31.92 23.42 -4.80
C GLY A 207 -31.12 23.94 -3.59
N LEU A 208 -31.80 24.21 -2.47
CA LEU A 208 -31.17 24.67 -1.24
C LEU A 208 -30.12 23.68 -0.72
N TYR A 209 -30.42 22.38 -0.72
CA TYR A 209 -29.48 21.34 -0.32
C TYR A 209 -28.28 21.22 -1.27
N SER A 210 -28.52 21.31 -2.58
CA SER A 210 -27.44 21.29 -3.56
C SER A 210 -26.50 22.49 -3.38
N GLY A 211 -27.05 23.66 -3.07
CA GLY A 211 -26.30 24.85 -2.69
C GLY A 211 -25.51 24.67 -1.38
N TYR A 212 -26.14 24.06 -0.37
CA TYR A 212 -25.49 23.76 0.91
C TYR A 212 -24.31 22.79 0.73
N ILE A 213 -24.49 21.70 -0.02
CA ILE A 213 -23.41 20.73 -0.29
C ILE A 213 -22.29 21.36 -1.10
N TRP A 214 -22.62 22.23 -2.06
CA TRP A 214 -21.61 22.99 -2.79
C TRP A 214 -20.78 23.89 -1.86
N HIS A 215 -21.43 24.60 -0.93
CA HIS A 215 -20.76 25.44 0.07
C HIS A 215 -19.90 24.62 1.06
N LEU A 216 -20.41 23.50 1.58
CA LEU A 216 -19.67 22.59 2.46
C LEU A 216 -18.46 21.95 1.74
N GLY A 217 -18.54 21.83 0.42
CA GLY A 217 -17.42 21.40 -0.43
C GLY A 217 -16.33 22.47 -0.56
N GLU A 218 -16.68 23.75 -0.52
CA GLU A 218 -15.69 24.84 -0.57
C GLU A 218 -14.90 24.96 0.74
N GLU A 219 -15.57 24.83 1.88
CA GLU A 219 -14.94 24.90 3.20
C GLU A 219 -13.98 23.73 3.41
N ARG A 220 -14.41 22.51 3.10
CA ARG A 220 -13.54 21.32 3.15
C ARG A 220 -12.36 21.40 2.18
N LYS A 221 -12.51 22.05 1.02
CA LYS A 221 -11.39 22.32 0.11
C LYS A 221 -10.44 23.37 0.69
N LYS A 222 -10.94 24.40 1.36
CA LYS A 222 -10.12 25.43 2.04
C LYS A 222 -9.37 24.82 3.23
N GLU A 223 -10.01 23.98 4.02
CA GLU A 223 -9.41 23.25 5.15
C GLU A 223 -8.35 22.25 4.67
N LYS A 224 -8.67 21.38 3.69
CA LYS A 224 -7.69 20.46 3.11
C LYS A 224 -6.51 21.19 2.45
N LYS A 225 -6.72 22.39 1.88
CA LYS A 225 -5.64 23.23 1.36
C LYS A 225 -4.76 23.77 2.49
N LYS A 226 -5.37 24.27 3.58
CA LYS A 226 -4.67 24.74 4.78
C LYS A 226 -3.89 23.61 5.47
N GLU A 227 -4.51 22.45 5.64
CA GLU A 227 -3.88 21.26 6.24
C GLU A 227 -2.73 20.71 5.37
N LYS A 228 -2.89 20.71 4.04
CA LYS A 228 -1.79 20.37 3.12
C LYS A 228 -0.62 21.37 3.17
N THR A 229 -0.89 22.65 3.43
CA THR A 229 0.17 23.65 3.65
C THR A 229 0.80 23.57 5.04
N PHE A 230 0.08 23.08 6.05
CA PHE A 230 0.58 22.80 7.40
C PHE A 230 0.83 21.29 7.60
N LYS A 231 1.44 20.63 6.61
CA LYS A 231 1.99 19.27 6.82
C LYS A 231 3.14 19.37 7.81
N GLU A 232 2.79 19.31 9.09
CA GLU A 232 3.74 19.16 10.19
C GLU A 232 4.55 17.89 9.93
N VAL A 233 5.84 18.08 9.60
CA VAL A 233 6.82 17.02 9.73
C VAL A 233 6.91 16.73 11.22
N LYS A 234 6.12 15.76 11.70
CA LYS A 234 6.31 15.18 13.03
C LYS A 234 7.66 14.48 13.02
N GLN A 235 8.70 15.24 13.30
CA GLN A 235 10.01 14.71 13.64
C GLN A 235 9.83 13.94 14.95
N VAL A 236 10.08 12.63 14.90
CA VAL A 236 10.10 11.76 16.07
C VAL A 236 11.27 12.21 16.93
N VAL A 237 11.02 13.13 17.86
CA VAL A 237 11.98 13.48 18.91
C VAL A 237 11.80 12.45 20.02
N GLN A 238 12.82 11.61 20.14
CA GLN A 238 13.04 10.59 21.18
C GLN A 238 12.19 9.32 21.06
N THR A 239 12.77 8.32 20.41
CA THR A 239 12.45 6.91 20.68
C THR A 239 12.99 6.57 22.07
N TRP A 240 12.11 6.39 23.05
CA TRP A 240 12.50 5.80 24.34
C TRP A 240 12.89 4.34 24.09
N VAL A 241 14.18 4.02 24.24
CA VAL A 241 14.64 2.62 24.36
C VAL A 241 14.38 2.20 25.80
N VAL A 242 13.30 1.47 26.03
CA VAL A 242 13.11 0.74 27.30
C VAL A 242 13.99 -0.49 27.22
N GLY A 243 15.20 -0.37 27.76
CA GLY A 243 16.17 -1.44 27.92
C GLY A 243 16.68 -1.46 29.36
N GLN A 244 16.37 -2.54 30.04
CA GLN A 244 16.79 -2.89 31.39
C GLN A 244 18.33 -3.02 31.48
N ASN A 245 18.95 -2.27 32.40
CA ASN A 245 20.07 -2.64 33.30
C ASN A 245 20.99 -1.46 33.62
N GLU A 246 21.45 -1.47 34.88
CA GLU A 246 22.18 -0.41 35.59
C GLU A 246 23.63 -0.22 35.12
N ASP A 247 24.14 0.99 35.41
CA ASP A 247 25.53 1.42 35.53
C ASP A 247 26.42 1.55 34.28
N VAL A 248 26.81 2.80 33.96
CA VAL A 248 28.19 3.34 34.12
C VAL A 248 28.27 4.72 33.44
N ALA A 249 28.72 5.71 34.21
CA ALA A 249 29.08 7.03 33.75
C ALA A 249 30.34 7.02 32.86
N GLN A 250 30.32 7.72 31.72
CA GLN A 250 31.50 8.38 31.13
C GLN A 250 31.15 9.42 30.06
N LYS A 251 32.04 10.41 29.93
CA LYS A 251 31.88 11.76 29.36
C LYS A 251 31.85 11.85 27.82
N LEU A 252 31.05 12.82 27.34
CA LEU A 252 31.12 13.75 26.17
C LEU A 252 32.39 13.74 25.27
N PRO A 253 32.33 14.05 23.94
CA PRO A 253 32.20 15.46 23.47
C PRO A 253 31.50 15.78 22.11
N VAL A 254 31.03 17.05 22.01
CA VAL A 254 31.07 18.00 20.84
C VAL A 254 30.31 17.62 19.55
N ALA A 255 29.11 18.18 19.28
CA ALA A 255 28.80 19.46 18.60
C ALA A 255 29.09 19.49 17.08
N GLU A 256 28.05 19.63 16.25
CA GLU A 256 28.10 20.40 15.00
C GLU A 256 26.71 20.98 14.67
N SER A 257 26.70 22.30 14.46
CA SER A 257 25.57 23.14 14.13
C SER A 257 25.27 23.11 12.63
N ILE A 258 23.99 23.00 12.25
CA ILE A 258 23.51 23.50 10.96
C ILE A 258 22.34 24.44 11.21
N SER A 259 22.61 25.72 10.95
CA SER A 259 21.68 26.83 10.93
C SER A 259 20.76 26.77 9.71
N VAL A 260 19.44 26.70 9.89
CA VAL A 260 18.47 27.11 8.86
C VAL A 260 17.22 27.71 9.50
N GLY A 261 16.98 28.98 9.19
CA GLY A 261 15.64 29.52 8.91
C GLY A 261 14.78 29.93 10.10
N GLU A 262 14.69 31.23 10.32
CA GLU A 262 13.62 31.86 11.10
C GLU A 262 12.23 31.43 10.59
N GLY A 263 11.52 30.69 11.43
CA GLY A 263 10.09 30.42 11.28
C GLY A 263 9.47 30.47 12.66
N ASN A 264 8.56 31.43 12.86
CA ASN A 264 7.90 31.73 14.14
C ASN A 264 7.12 30.51 14.67
N LEU A 265 7.76 29.66 15.46
CA LEU A 265 7.13 28.53 16.14
C LEU A 265 6.61 28.97 17.51
N ARG A 266 5.30 29.19 17.61
CA ARG A 266 4.62 29.39 18.90
C ARG A 266 4.64 28.09 19.70
N ARG A 267 5.60 27.95 20.62
CA ARG A 267 5.54 26.94 21.69
C ARG A 267 4.37 27.25 22.62
N ARG A 268 3.41 26.34 22.72
CA ARG A 268 2.41 26.35 23.80
C ARG A 268 3.13 25.87 25.07
N ARG A 269 3.39 26.79 26.01
CA ARG A 269 3.93 26.45 27.33
C ARG A 269 2.78 25.84 28.15
N ALA A 270 2.89 24.55 28.49
CA ALA A 270 2.01 23.96 29.49
C ALA A 270 2.46 24.49 30.86
N ASP A 271 1.53 25.08 31.60
CA ASP A 271 1.74 25.57 32.96
C ASP A 271 1.67 24.35 33.89
N GLU A 272 2.80 23.95 34.46
CA GLU A 272 2.84 22.98 35.55
C GLU A 272 2.40 23.68 36.83
N THR A 273 1.16 23.43 37.24
CA THR A 273 0.65 23.84 38.55
C THR A 273 1.40 23.02 39.59
N LYS A 274 2.32 23.68 40.31
CA LYS A 274 3.00 23.10 41.47
C LYS A 274 1.99 22.94 42.59
N GLU A 275 1.56 21.71 42.85
CA GLU A 275 1.17 21.31 44.20
C GLU A 275 2.45 21.19 45.02
N ASN A 276 2.57 21.98 46.08
CA ASN A 276 3.30 21.62 47.30
C ASN A 276 3.01 22.61 48.45
N GLU A 277 2.60 22.01 49.58
CA GLU A 277 2.84 22.43 50.97
C GLU A 277 2.06 23.60 51.58
N LEU A 278 0.95 23.29 52.28
CA LEU A 278 0.83 23.20 53.75
C LEU A 278 -0.63 23.01 54.20
#